data_AF-A0A6M0ESL9-F1
#
_entry.id   AF-A0A6M0ESL9-F1
#
_cell.length_a   1.000
_cell.length_b   1.000
_cell.length_c   1.000
_cell.angle_alpha   90.00
_cell.angle_beta   90.00
_cell.angle_gamma   90.00
#
_symmetry.space_group_name_H-M   'P 1'
#
loop_
_entity.id
_entity.type
_entity.pdbx_description
1 polymer ?
#
loop_
_entity_poly.entity_id
_entity_poly.type
_entity_poly.pdbx_seq_one_letter_code
_entity_poly.pdbx_strand_id
1 'polypeptide(L)'
;MKEFYTDSNGEVVNNPRYLRKSELRLKRRQRRKSARVKGSKNRLKAIKFLGRAHFKVSSQRKDFAIKTAEALIQSNDMVVYEDTESVQHGEKS
;
A
#
# COMPACT_ATOMS: atom_id res chain seq x y z
N MET A 1 -1.96 -3.99 18.35
CA MET A 1 -1.02 -3.57 17.30
C MET A 1 -1.65 -2.53 16.40
N LYS A 2 -1.12 -1.33 16.53
CA LYS A 2 -1.46 -0.03 15.96
C LYS A 2 -0.15 0.39 15.27
N GLU A 3 -0.21 1.12 14.16
CA GLU A 3 0.93 1.44 13.28
C GLU A 3 1.33 0.37 12.24
N PHE A 4 1.41 0.83 10.99
CA PHE A 4 1.66 0.05 9.76
C PHE A 4 3.11 0.27 9.26
N TYR A 5 3.69 1.44 9.55
CA TYR A 5 5.09 1.81 9.36
C TYR A 5 5.34 3.14 10.09
N THR A 6 6.57 3.37 10.55
CA THR A 6 7.03 4.63 11.14
C THR A 6 8.17 5.15 10.27
N ASP A 7 8.00 6.35 9.72
CA ASP A 7 9.08 7.10 9.05
C ASP A 7 10.00 7.70 10.13
N SER A 8 11.30 7.63 9.88
CA SER A 8 12.40 8.29 10.59
C SER A 8 12.22 9.80 10.82
N ASN A 9 11.32 10.49 10.10
CA ASN A 9 11.05 11.93 10.24
C ASN A 9 9.88 12.30 11.16
N GLY A 10 9.28 11.33 11.87
CA GLY A 10 8.23 11.62 12.87
C GLY A 10 6.85 11.94 12.28
N GLU A 11 6.66 11.85 10.96
CA GLU A 11 5.33 11.89 10.36
C GLU A 11 4.56 10.60 10.67
N VAL A 12 3.65 10.69 11.64
CA VAL A 12 2.70 9.62 11.95
C VAL A 12 1.65 9.60 10.84
N VAL A 13 1.95 8.90 9.74
CA VAL A 13 0.94 8.58 8.73
C VAL A 13 -0.05 7.61 9.39
N ASN A 14 -1.15 8.18 9.88
CA ASN A 14 -2.21 7.46 10.58
C ASN A 14 -2.56 6.19 9.80
N ASN A 15 -2.40 5.01 10.43
CA ASN A 15 -2.79 3.73 9.82
C ASN A 15 -4.20 3.90 9.26
N PRO A 16 -4.35 3.90 7.93
CA PRO A 16 -5.58 4.38 7.39
C PRO A 16 -6.67 3.38 7.74
N ARG A 17 -7.56 3.79 8.66
CA ARG A 17 -8.64 2.95 9.21
C ARG A 17 -9.54 2.37 8.10
N TYR A 18 -9.40 2.86 6.86
CA TYR A 18 -10.02 2.28 5.67
C TYR A 18 -9.53 0.87 5.34
N LEU A 19 -8.27 0.50 5.62
CA LEU A 19 -7.74 -0.82 5.24
C LEU A 19 -8.39 -1.92 6.06
N ARG A 20 -8.41 -1.77 7.39
CA ARG A 20 -9.07 -2.72 8.30
C ARG A 20 -10.57 -2.85 8.03
N LYS A 21 -11.26 -1.74 7.74
CA LYS A 21 -12.68 -1.76 7.33
C LYS A 21 -12.86 -2.49 5.99
N SER A 22 -11.93 -2.31 5.06
CA SER A 22 -11.94 -2.99 3.76
C SER A 22 -11.67 -4.50 3.88
N GLU A 23 -10.77 -4.93 4.75
CA GLU A 23 -10.49 -6.34 5.05
C GLU A 23 -11.70 -7.02 5.68
N LEU A 24 -12.35 -6.38 6.65
CA LEU A 24 -13.59 -6.89 7.26
C LEU A 24 -14.70 -7.07 6.20
N ARG A 25 -14.85 -6.09 5.30
CA ARG A 25 -15.77 -6.20 4.16
C ARG A 25 -15.39 -7.35 3.23
N LEU A 26 -14.10 -7.55 2.98
CA LEU A 26 -13.60 -8.61 2.12
C LEU A 26 -13.91 -9.99 2.72
N LYS A 27 -13.62 -10.18 4.02
CA LYS A 27 -13.93 -11.39 4.78
C LYS A 27 -15.43 -11.70 4.77
N ARG A 28 -16.28 -10.69 4.98
CA ARG A 28 -17.75 -10.83 4.89
C ARG A 28 -18.19 -11.26 3.49
N ARG A 29 -17.61 -10.68 2.43
CA ARG A 29 -17.95 -11.04 1.04
C ARG A 29 -17.45 -12.44 0.66
N GLN A 30 -16.27 -12.84 1.13
CA GLN A 30 -15.78 -14.21 0.96
C GLN A 30 -16.69 -15.22 1.67
N ARG A 31 -17.09 -14.97 2.93
CA ARG A 31 -18.03 -15.84 3.66
C ARG A 31 -19.36 -15.96 2.90
N ARG A 32 -19.89 -14.84 2.41
CA ARG A 32 -21.12 -14.83 1.59
C ARG A 32 -20.96 -15.62 0.28
N LYS A 33 -19.82 -15.54 -0.41
CA LYS A 33 -19.54 -16.37 -1.59
C LYS A 33 -19.50 -17.86 -1.23
N SER A 34 -18.82 -18.20 -0.13
CA SER A 34 -18.62 -19.60 0.30
C SER A 34 -19.93 -20.26 0.72
N ALA A 35 -20.80 -19.51 1.41
CA ALA A 35 -22.12 -19.96 1.84
C ALA A 35 -23.17 -20.03 0.71
N ARG A 36 -22.76 -19.93 -0.56
CA ARG A 36 -23.67 -19.97 -1.72
C ARG A 36 -23.35 -21.16 -2.61
N VAL A 37 -24.39 -21.83 -3.07
CA VAL A 37 -24.31 -23.00 -3.94
C VAL A 37 -23.48 -22.69 -5.20
N LYS A 38 -22.53 -23.56 -5.53
CA LYS A 38 -21.72 -23.47 -6.76
C LYS A 38 -22.65 -23.43 -7.98
N GLY A 39 -22.33 -22.64 -8.99
CA GLY A 39 -23.16 -22.45 -10.20
C GLY A 39 -24.41 -21.58 -10.02
N SER A 40 -24.88 -21.29 -8.80
CA SER A 40 -26.08 -20.47 -8.62
C SER A 40 -25.90 -19.02 -9.08
N LYS A 41 -26.98 -18.42 -9.61
CA LYS A 41 -27.03 -16.99 -9.98
C LYS A 41 -26.63 -16.07 -8.81
N ASN A 42 -26.99 -16.45 -7.58
CA ASN A 42 -26.65 -15.71 -6.37
C ASN A 42 -25.16 -15.78 -6.03
N ARG A 43 -24.48 -16.90 -6.31
CA ARG A 43 -23.02 -17.00 -6.16
C ARG A 43 -22.29 -16.14 -7.18
N LEU A 44 -22.77 -16.08 -8.43
CA LEU A 44 -22.21 -15.18 -9.45
C LEU A 44 -22.30 -13.71 -9.03
N LYS A 45 -23.45 -13.28 -8.48
CA LYS A 45 -23.59 -11.93 -7.89
C LYS A 45 -22.59 -11.71 -6.75
N ALA A 46 -22.45 -12.66 -5.83
CA ALA A 46 -21.50 -12.56 -4.72
C ALA A 46 -20.03 -12.45 -5.19
N ILE A 47 -19.64 -13.18 -6.24
CA ILE A 47 -18.31 -13.08 -6.86
C ILE A 47 -18.09 -11.68 -7.44
N LYS A 48 -19.05 -11.11 -8.18
CA LYS A 48 -18.95 -9.74 -8.70
C LYS A 48 -18.72 -8.72 -7.57
N PHE A 49 -19.47 -8.82 -6.46
CA PHE A 49 -19.27 -7.95 -5.30
C PHE A 49 -17.90 -8.14 -4.61
N LEU A 50 -17.41 -9.38 -4.57
CA LEU A 50 -16.08 -9.69 -4.06
C LEU A 50 -14.99 -9.07 -4.95
N GLY A 51 -15.10 -9.19 -6.26
CA GLY A 51 -14.18 -8.56 -7.23
C GLY A 51 -14.13 -7.05 -7.07
N ARG A 52 -15.29 -6.38 -6.98
CA ARG A 52 -15.36 -4.93 -6.68
C ARG A 52 -14.71 -4.56 -5.33
N ALA A 53 -14.73 -5.47 -4.36
CA ALA A 53 -14.04 -5.27 -3.09
C ALA A 53 -12.51 -5.27 -3.27
N HIS A 54 -11.99 -6.27 -3.99
CA HIS A 54 -10.57 -6.41 -4.28
C HIS A 54 -10.04 -5.22 -5.08
N PHE A 55 -10.77 -4.81 -6.13
CA PHE A 55 -10.42 -3.64 -6.93
C PHE A 55 -10.25 -2.40 -6.05
N LYS A 56 -11.26 -2.10 -5.21
CA LYS A 56 -11.20 -0.95 -4.29
C LYS A 56 -9.99 -0.99 -3.35
N VAL A 57 -9.63 -2.16 -2.83
CA VAL A 57 -8.47 -2.30 -1.94
C VAL A 57 -7.16 -2.09 -2.71
N SER A 58 -7.05 -2.65 -3.91
CA SER A 58 -5.86 -2.49 -4.73
C SER A 58 -5.65 -1.02 -5.13
N SER A 59 -6.71 -0.33 -5.58
CA SER A 59 -6.64 1.11 -5.90
C SER A 59 -6.20 1.93 -4.70
N GLN A 60 -6.82 1.72 -3.53
CA GLN A 60 -6.45 2.44 -2.30
C GLN A 60 -4.98 2.23 -1.89
N ARG A 61 -4.46 1.02 -2.09
CA ARG A 61 -3.04 0.73 -1.79
C ARG A 61 -2.10 1.44 -2.77
N LYS A 62 -2.45 1.47 -4.06
CA LYS A 62 -1.67 2.19 -5.08
C LYS A 62 -1.65 3.69 -4.83
N ASP A 63 -2.83 4.28 -4.60
CA ASP A 63 -2.96 5.72 -4.33
C ASP A 63 -2.16 6.13 -3.09
N PHE A 64 -2.16 5.29 -2.06
CA PHE A 64 -1.36 5.53 -0.86
C PHE A 64 0.13 5.52 -1.17
N ALA A 65 0.63 4.50 -1.87
CA ALA A 65 2.04 4.39 -2.22
C ALA A 65 2.53 5.57 -3.08
N ILE A 66 1.73 5.98 -4.08
CA ILE A 66 2.04 7.13 -4.93
C ILE A 66 2.15 8.41 -4.09
N LYS A 67 1.14 8.69 -3.26
CA LYS A 67 1.14 9.89 -2.41
C LYS A 67 2.29 9.91 -1.41
N THR A 68 2.65 8.76 -0.85
CA THR A 68 3.81 8.67 0.04
C THR A 68 5.10 8.94 -0.71
N ALA A 69 5.27 8.39 -1.91
CA ALA A 69 6.44 8.67 -2.73
C ALA A 69 6.51 10.15 -3.16
N GLU A 70 5.39 10.74 -3.58
CA GLU A 70 5.30 12.17 -3.91
C GLU A 70 5.65 13.06 -2.72
N ALA A 71 5.11 12.77 -1.53
CA ALA A 71 5.42 13.50 -0.31
C ALA A 71 6.91 13.38 0.08
N LEU A 72 7.51 12.21 -0.09
CA LEU A 72 8.94 12.01 0.14
C LEU A 72 9.78 12.80 -0.88
N ILE A 73 9.43 12.77 -2.15
CA ILE A 73 10.17 13.52 -3.18
C ILE A 73 10.07 15.03 -2.91
N GLN A 74 8.88 15.55 -2.63
CA GLN A 74 8.66 16.98 -2.35
C GLN A 74 9.33 17.45 -1.05
N SER A 75 9.38 16.61 -0.01
CA SER A 75 10.08 16.94 1.25
C SER A 75 11.59 16.80 1.16
N ASN A 76 12.09 15.96 0.25
CA ASN A 76 13.52 15.74 -0.01
C ASN A 76 14.00 16.44 -1.30
N ASP A 77 13.36 17.54 -1.73
CA ASP A 77 13.82 18.39 -2.86
C ASP A 77 15.24 19.00 -2.65
N MET A 78 15.95 18.60 -1.60
CA MET A 78 17.41 18.57 -1.54
C MET A 78 17.91 17.12 -1.47
N VAL A 79 17.85 16.40 -2.61
CA VAL A 79 18.64 15.18 -2.79
C VAL A 79 20.08 15.64 -3.01
N VAL A 80 20.84 15.80 -1.92
CA VAL A 80 22.29 15.95 -2.01
C VAL A 80 22.83 14.60 -2.44
N TYR A 81 23.14 14.46 -3.74
CA TYR A 81 24.05 13.42 -4.18
C TYR A 81 25.44 13.90 -3.82
N GLU A 82 25.95 13.50 -2.66
CA GLU A 82 27.39 13.55 -2.43
C GLU A 82 28.01 12.52 -3.36
N ASP A 83 28.44 12.98 -4.54
CA ASP A 83 29.33 12.24 -5.42
C ASP A 83 30.61 12.00 -4.62
N THR A 84 30.71 10.80 -4.04
CA THR A 84 31.91 10.37 -3.34
C THR A 84 32.90 9.87 -4.39
N GLU A 85 33.38 10.80 -5.24
CA GLU A 85 34.64 10.68 -5.95
C GLU A 85 35.74 10.68 -4.86
N SER A 86 35.97 9.52 -4.25
CA SER A 86 37.17 9.27 -3.47
C SER A 86 38.34 9.26 -4.46
N VAL A 87 38.93 10.43 -4.63
CA VAL A 87 40.17 10.72 -5.34
C VAL A 87 41.17 9.59 -5.07
N GLN A 88 41.63 8.95 -6.15
CA GLN A 88 42.68 7.94 -6.11
C GLN A 88 43.92 8.52 -5.42
N HIS A 89 44.22 8.05 -4.21
CA HIS A 89 45.56 8.17 -3.65
C HIS A 89 46.37 6.96 -4.15
N GLY A 90 46.93 7.09 -5.35
CA GLY A 90 47.88 6.16 -5.94
C GLY A 90 49.30 6.71 -5.82
N GLU A 91 50.15 5.96 -5.13
CA GLU A 91 51.52 6.29 -4.73
C GLU A 91 52.53 6.53 -5.88
N LYS A 92 53.63 7.22 -5.50
CA LYS A 92 55.02 7.15 -6.00
C LYS A 92 55.34 7.80 -7.36
N SER A 93 56.24 8.80 -7.36
CA SER A 93 57.70 8.57 -7.37
C SER A 93 58.50 9.84 -7.08
#